data_AF-A0A0K0PD22-F1
#
_entry.id   AF-A0A0K0PD22-F1
#
_cell.length_a   1.000
_cell.length_b   1.000
_cell.length_c   1.000
_cell.angle_alpha   90.00
_cell.angle_beta   90.00
_cell.angle_gamma   90.00
#
_symmetry.space_group_name_H-M   'P 1'
#
loop_
_entity.id
_entity.type
_entity.pdbx_description
1 polymer ?
#
loop_
_entity_poly.entity_id
_entity_poly.type
_entity_poly.pdbx_seq_one_letter_code
_entity_poly.pdbx_strand_id
1 'polypeptide(L)'
;SLGIVYINISANLNQINGCDFINPENSSDSIFIHKKNETNNLICEIELVPNRIVGINCPNKKLKPENCFSQMYYINESEFNGSIELLNDSTNKVDITNLIKNTVSINNIKRSNNTYSYLILPNYIDLDANIDKLFICTCNDKYIAKIKTDPESIKAENKHKTETRYCEYDYINKISRCNIMEGMETNVSDINSAVITYYSSLSRWDRLIIKYPTSNKFLFESSFVNPFNLKEKVLYNNMPTYIDDILPGAIIYNKYDARTKLIEYTLRIPPYVPKHIQFSIEFNNRYT
;
A
#
# COMPACT_ATOMS: atom_id res chain seq x y z
N SER A 1 -0.77 -11.71 -21.99
CA SER A 1 -0.50 -11.28 -20.60
C SER A 1 -1.08 -12.26 -19.57
N LEU A 2 -0.49 -12.36 -18.37
CA LEU A 2 -1.01 -13.20 -17.26
C LEU A 2 -1.37 -12.27 -16.09
N GLY A 3 -2.62 -12.26 -15.66
CA GLY A 3 -3.10 -11.57 -14.46
C GLY A 3 -3.21 -12.55 -13.29
N ILE A 4 -2.50 -12.34 -12.19
CA ILE A 4 -2.58 -13.21 -11.00
C ILE A 4 -3.11 -12.40 -9.82
N VAL A 5 -4.19 -12.81 -9.17
CA VAL A 5 -4.66 -12.15 -7.93
C VAL A 5 -4.15 -12.92 -6.72
N TYR A 6 -3.24 -12.35 -5.92
CA TYR A 6 -2.79 -12.94 -4.64
C TYR A 6 -3.46 -12.24 -3.46
N ILE A 7 -4.02 -13.02 -2.53
CA ILE A 7 -4.64 -12.50 -1.30
C ILE A 7 -3.83 -12.98 -0.12
N ASN A 8 -3.16 -12.04 0.57
CA ASN A 8 -2.26 -12.35 1.68
C ASN A 8 -2.47 -11.39 2.85
N ILE A 9 -2.70 -11.93 4.05
CA ILE A 9 -2.74 -11.17 5.32
C ILE A 9 -1.65 -11.67 6.28
N SER A 10 -0.39 -11.32 6.03
CA SER A 10 0.74 -11.78 6.84
C SER A 10 0.84 -11.09 8.21
N ALA A 11 1.38 -11.79 9.21
CA ALA A 11 2.05 -11.13 10.33
C ALA A 11 3.36 -10.48 9.83
N ASN A 12 3.64 -9.24 10.23
CA ASN A 12 4.85 -8.52 9.83
C ASN A 12 5.68 -8.17 11.07
N LEU A 13 6.90 -8.74 11.17
CA LEU A 13 7.89 -8.43 12.20
C LEU A 13 8.86 -7.32 11.77
N ASN A 14 8.78 -6.87 10.51
CA ASN A 14 9.66 -5.82 10.00
C ASN A 14 9.23 -4.49 10.59
N GLN A 15 10.16 -3.85 11.26
CA GLN A 15 9.98 -2.50 11.75
C GLN A 15 9.85 -1.53 10.57
N ILE A 16 8.89 -0.63 10.67
CA ILE A 16 8.64 0.45 9.73
C ILE A 16 9.75 1.50 9.90
N ASN A 17 10.27 2.02 8.80
CA ASN A 17 11.20 3.15 8.87
C ASN A 17 10.48 4.36 9.45
N GLY A 18 10.94 4.87 10.58
CA GLY A 18 10.16 5.84 11.33
C GLY A 18 10.61 5.98 12.76
N CYS A 19 9.94 6.88 13.47
CA CYS A 19 10.34 7.33 14.80
C CYS A 19 9.26 6.98 15.83
N ASP A 20 9.64 6.27 16.88
CA ASP A 20 8.83 6.09 18.08
C ASP A 20 9.36 6.95 19.23
N PHE A 21 8.65 8.04 19.53
CA PHE A 21 9.02 8.96 20.59
C PHE A 21 8.39 8.62 21.95
N ILE A 22 7.75 7.46 22.06
CA ILE A 22 7.10 6.98 23.29
C ILE A 22 7.89 5.82 23.87
N ASN A 23 8.14 4.80 23.05
CA ASN A 23 8.79 3.57 23.49
C ASN A 23 10.33 3.73 23.51
N PRO A 24 11.00 3.30 24.58
CA PRO A 24 12.46 3.37 24.67
C PRO A 24 13.16 2.40 23.71
N GLU A 25 14.43 2.63 23.44
CA GLU A 25 15.27 1.89 22.48
C GLU A 25 15.21 0.34 22.63
N ASN A 26 15.16 -0.14 23.87
CA ASN A 26 15.12 -1.57 24.17
C ASN A 26 13.71 -2.18 24.19
N SER A 27 12.65 -1.40 23.91
CA SER A 27 11.26 -1.90 23.96
C SER A 27 10.93 -2.79 22.75
N SER A 28 10.29 -3.93 23.00
CA SER A 28 9.69 -4.80 21.96
C SER A 28 8.39 -4.25 21.38
N ASP A 29 7.81 -3.24 22.01
CA ASP A 29 6.43 -2.78 21.73
C ASP A 29 6.37 -1.72 20.63
N SER A 30 7.52 -1.40 20.02
CA SER A 30 7.61 -0.47 18.90
C SER A 30 7.69 -1.20 17.57
N ILE A 31 6.82 -0.77 16.65
CA ILE A 31 6.82 -1.17 15.25
C ILE A 31 7.78 -0.33 14.39
N PHE A 32 8.56 0.59 14.97
CA PHE A 32 9.44 1.51 14.25
C PHE A 32 10.92 1.23 14.51
N ILE A 33 11.76 1.52 13.51
CA ILE A 33 13.21 1.30 13.57
C ILE A 33 13.86 2.24 14.59
N HIS A 34 13.56 3.53 14.52
CA HIS A 34 14.11 4.51 15.45
C HIS A 34 13.19 4.64 16.66
N LYS A 35 13.73 4.37 17.84
CA LYS A 35 13.00 4.45 19.11
C LYS A 35 13.58 5.54 20.00
N LYS A 36 12.86 5.90 21.06
CA LYS A 36 13.24 6.98 21.96
C LYS A 36 14.56 6.65 22.67
N ASN A 37 15.56 7.50 22.45
CA ASN A 37 16.83 7.48 23.17
C ASN A 37 16.95 8.77 24.01
N GLU A 38 17.04 8.62 25.33
CA GLU A 38 17.04 9.75 26.28
C GLU A 38 18.40 10.45 26.40
N THR A 39 19.47 9.83 25.91
CA THR A 39 20.83 10.37 25.99
C THR A 39 21.26 11.17 24.77
N ASN A 40 20.68 10.96 23.56
CA ASN A 40 21.17 11.65 22.36
C ASN A 40 20.17 12.09 21.28
N ASN A 41 18.91 11.64 21.23
CA ASN A 41 18.09 11.90 20.02
C ASN A 41 16.88 12.81 20.27
N LEU A 42 17.11 14.13 20.20
CA LEU A 42 16.06 15.11 19.89
C LEU A 42 15.61 15.00 18.43
N ILE A 43 16.50 14.58 17.53
CA ILE A 43 16.25 14.52 16.09
C ILE A 43 16.29 13.05 15.65
N CYS A 44 15.27 12.64 14.91
CA CYS A 44 15.18 11.35 14.24
C CYS A 44 15.11 11.61 12.74
N GLU A 45 16.00 10.99 11.97
CA GLU A 45 16.02 11.16 10.52
C GLU A 45 15.17 10.08 9.83
N ILE A 46 14.36 10.48 8.85
CA ILE A 46 13.54 9.59 8.03
C ILE A 46 13.86 9.87 6.56
N GLU A 47 14.19 8.82 5.81
CA GLU A 47 14.43 8.92 4.38
C GLU A 47 13.19 8.53 3.58
N LEU A 48 12.79 9.39 2.65
CA LEU A 48 11.68 9.13 1.73
C LEU A 48 12.17 8.32 0.53
N VAL A 49 12.02 7.00 0.63
CA VAL A 49 12.33 6.06 -0.45
C VAL A 49 11.01 5.64 -1.13
N PRO A 50 10.93 5.68 -2.48
CA PRO A 50 9.74 5.25 -3.21
C PRO A 50 9.25 3.85 -2.80
N ASN A 51 7.94 3.60 -2.92
CA ASN A 51 7.30 2.31 -2.59
C ASN A 51 7.53 1.84 -1.13
N ARG A 52 7.87 2.74 -0.21
CA ARG A 52 7.99 2.44 1.23
C ARG A 52 6.93 3.17 2.05
N ILE A 53 6.74 2.66 3.26
CA ILE A 53 5.92 3.30 4.30
C ILE A 53 6.86 3.86 5.33
N VAL A 54 6.64 5.11 5.71
CA VAL A 54 7.30 5.71 6.87
C VAL A 54 6.26 6.10 7.92
N GLY A 55 6.68 6.24 9.17
CA GLY A 55 5.74 6.66 10.21
C GLY A 55 6.35 7.26 11.46
N ILE A 56 5.48 7.83 12.29
CA ILE A 56 5.82 8.44 13.58
C ILE A 56 4.81 7.97 14.63
N ASN A 57 5.31 7.64 15.82
CA ASN A 57 4.51 7.43 17.03
C ASN A 57 4.81 8.54 18.04
N CYS A 58 3.77 9.30 18.38
CA CYS A 58 3.84 10.44 19.29
C CYS A 58 2.88 10.29 20.47
N PRO A 59 3.13 10.92 21.63
CA PRO A 59 2.11 11.04 22.65
C PRO A 59 0.84 11.71 22.09
N ASN A 60 -0.33 11.32 22.61
CA ASN A 60 -1.61 11.80 22.09
C ASN A 60 -1.67 13.33 21.94
N LYS A 61 -2.08 13.82 20.76
CA LYS A 61 -2.22 15.25 20.45
C LYS A 61 -0.95 16.08 20.64
N LYS A 62 0.22 15.44 20.61
CA LYS A 62 1.52 16.10 20.70
C LYS A 62 2.30 16.11 19.39
N LEU A 63 1.72 15.59 18.31
CA LEU A 63 2.28 15.67 16.96
C LEU A 63 1.98 17.05 16.36
N LYS A 64 3.00 17.70 15.79
CA LYS A 64 2.87 18.97 15.05
C LYS A 64 3.58 18.89 13.69
N PRO A 65 2.99 19.40 12.60
CA PRO A 65 1.59 19.79 12.47
C PRO A 65 0.64 18.65 12.88
N GLU A 66 -0.58 18.99 13.34
CA GLU A 66 -1.51 18.01 13.94
C GLU A 66 -1.76 16.78 13.04
N ASN A 67 -1.74 17.00 11.72
CA ASN A 67 -1.94 16.02 10.66
C ASN A 67 -0.66 15.69 9.89
N CYS A 68 0.55 15.90 10.42
CA CYS A 68 1.75 15.29 9.84
C CYS A 68 1.48 13.80 9.62
N PHE A 69 1.69 13.18 8.45
CA PHE A 69 2.44 13.63 7.26
C PHE A 69 1.62 14.36 6.17
N SER A 70 0.31 14.55 6.33
CA SER A 70 -0.50 15.29 5.35
C SER A 70 -0.05 16.75 5.22
N GLN A 71 0.25 17.39 6.35
CA GLN A 71 0.93 18.68 6.37
C GLN A 71 2.19 18.60 7.21
N MET A 72 3.27 19.19 6.70
CA MET A 72 4.57 19.21 7.38
C MET A 72 5.19 20.59 7.29
N TYR A 73 6.07 20.90 8.24
CA TYR A 73 6.91 22.06 8.07
C TYR A 73 7.90 21.81 6.94
N TYR A 74 8.10 22.78 6.07
CA TYR A 74 8.93 22.69 4.88
C TYR A 74 9.89 23.87 4.83
N ILE A 75 11.16 23.59 5.11
CA ILE A 75 12.19 24.62 5.27
C ILE A 75 13.46 24.26 4.50
N ASN A 76 14.31 25.25 4.22
CA ASN A 76 15.63 24.97 3.67
C ASN A 76 16.50 24.23 4.69
N GLU A 77 17.29 23.26 4.24
CA GLU A 77 18.22 22.55 5.12
C GLU A 77 19.24 23.50 5.74
N SER A 78 19.71 24.50 4.99
CA SER A 78 20.62 25.54 5.48
C SER A 78 20.03 26.44 6.58
N GLU A 79 18.70 26.52 6.68
CA GLU A 79 18.00 27.32 7.69
C GLU A 79 17.70 26.49 8.95
N PHE A 80 17.80 25.16 8.88
CA PHE A 80 17.51 24.29 10.01
C PHE A 80 18.70 24.16 10.96
N ASN A 81 18.62 24.82 12.11
CA ASN A 81 19.65 24.78 13.16
C ASN A 81 19.39 23.72 14.26
N GLY A 82 18.41 22.83 14.07
CA GLY A 82 18.02 21.84 15.08
C GLY A 82 17.03 22.34 16.14
N SER A 83 16.60 23.61 16.09
CA SER A 83 15.63 24.20 17.03
C SER A 83 14.20 24.18 16.49
N ILE A 84 13.23 23.97 17.40
CA ILE A 84 11.79 23.99 17.11
C ILE A 84 11.26 25.44 16.97
N GLU A 85 12.01 26.44 17.46
CA GLU A 85 11.60 27.86 17.45
C GLU A 85 11.32 28.41 16.04
N LEU A 86 11.95 27.81 15.01
CA LEU A 86 11.77 28.18 13.60
C LEU A 86 10.51 27.55 12.97
N LEU A 87 9.83 26.64 13.67
CA LEU A 87 8.70 25.86 13.16
C LEU A 87 7.39 26.50 13.60
N ASN A 88 6.75 27.23 12.68
CA ASN A 88 5.46 27.88 12.92
C ASN A 88 4.38 27.35 11.98
N ASP A 89 3.21 27.09 12.56
CA ASP A 89 2.01 26.66 11.84
C ASP A 89 1.49 27.70 10.82
N SER A 90 1.85 28.97 10.95
CA SER A 90 1.29 30.00 10.07
C SER A 90 2.06 30.19 8.75
N THR A 91 3.35 29.81 8.68
CA THR A 91 4.22 30.23 7.57
C THR A 91 4.89 29.09 6.83
N ASN A 92 5.16 27.96 7.51
CA ASN A 92 6.07 26.95 6.99
C ASN A 92 5.39 25.63 6.64
N LYS A 93 4.04 25.55 6.67
CA LYS A 93 3.33 24.31 6.37
C LYS A 93 3.10 24.12 4.88
N VAL A 94 3.40 22.92 4.40
CA VAL A 94 3.08 22.48 3.05
C VAL A 94 2.24 21.20 3.11
N ASP A 95 1.33 21.05 2.15
CA ASP A 95 0.68 19.75 1.90
C ASP A 95 1.64 18.89 1.07
N ILE A 96 1.95 17.69 1.57
CA ILE A 96 2.88 16.79 0.87
C ILE A 96 2.38 16.40 -0.52
N THR A 97 1.06 16.32 -0.74
CA THR A 97 0.49 15.91 -2.03
C THR A 97 0.75 16.92 -3.15
N ASN A 98 1.02 18.18 -2.80
CA ASN A 98 1.42 19.22 -3.75
C ASN A 98 2.86 19.04 -4.25
N LEU A 99 3.72 18.39 -3.47
CA LEU A 99 5.14 18.19 -3.78
C LEU A 99 5.42 16.77 -4.28
N ILE A 100 4.81 15.76 -3.66
CA ILE A 100 4.91 14.36 -4.04
C ILE A 100 3.50 13.84 -4.31
N LYS A 101 3.15 13.78 -5.60
CA LYS A 101 1.83 13.30 -6.06
C LYS A 101 1.60 11.85 -5.66
N ASN A 102 0.34 11.48 -5.46
CA ASN A 102 -0.08 10.11 -5.13
C ASN A 102 0.46 9.57 -3.80
N THR A 103 0.90 10.44 -2.89
CA THR A 103 1.16 10.07 -1.49
C THR A 103 -0.15 9.87 -0.74
N VAL A 104 -0.17 8.93 0.21
CA VAL A 104 -1.31 8.70 1.09
C VAL A 104 -0.87 8.86 2.54
N SER A 105 -1.50 9.79 3.25
CA SER A 105 -1.27 10.02 4.68
C SER A 105 -2.39 9.37 5.50
N ILE A 106 -2.01 8.61 6.53
CA ILE A 106 -2.94 7.92 7.43
C ILE A 106 -2.57 8.29 8.86
N ASN A 107 -3.53 8.80 9.64
CA ASN A 107 -3.30 9.13 11.05
C ASN A 107 -4.50 8.70 11.92
N ASN A 108 -4.25 8.54 13.23
CA ASN A 108 -5.27 8.10 14.19
C ASN A 108 -5.58 9.13 15.29
N ILE A 109 -5.44 10.43 14.99
CA ILE A 109 -5.47 11.59 15.92
C ILE A 109 -6.64 11.57 16.91
N LYS A 110 -7.79 10.98 16.54
CA LYS A 110 -9.04 11.06 17.33
C LYS A 110 -9.27 9.91 18.33
N ARG A 111 -8.43 8.87 18.40
CA ARG A 111 -8.84 7.58 19.01
C ARG A 111 -7.90 6.87 20.00
N SER A 112 -6.72 7.40 20.34
CA SER A 112 -5.74 6.63 21.12
C SER A 112 -4.88 7.44 22.08
N ASN A 113 -4.23 6.75 23.03
CA ASN A 113 -3.26 7.31 23.98
C ASN A 113 -1.96 7.79 23.31
N ASN A 114 -1.73 7.34 22.07
CA ASN A 114 -0.61 7.72 21.21
C ASN A 114 -1.16 8.12 19.84
N THR A 115 -0.53 9.07 19.17
CA THR A 115 -0.82 9.44 17.79
C THR A 115 0.18 8.74 16.87
N TYR A 116 -0.31 7.74 16.14
CA TYR A 116 0.38 7.11 15.02
C TYR A 116 0.02 7.87 13.74
N SER A 117 1.05 8.19 12.97
CA SER A 117 0.89 8.73 11.63
C SER A 117 1.82 8.03 10.65
N TYR A 118 1.32 7.80 9.45
CA TYR A 118 2.01 7.09 8.39
C TYR A 118 1.92 7.85 7.09
N LEU A 119 2.97 7.73 6.28
CA LEU A 119 3.02 8.19 4.91
C LEU A 119 3.35 7.00 4.02
N ILE A 120 2.47 6.70 3.09
CA ILE A 120 2.67 5.73 2.03
C ILE A 120 3.20 6.50 0.82
N LEU A 121 4.42 6.18 0.41
CA LEU A 121 5.06 6.83 -0.73
C LEU A 121 4.66 6.14 -2.04
N PRO A 122 4.48 6.90 -3.12
CA PRO A 122 4.22 6.33 -4.44
C PRO A 122 5.42 5.52 -4.93
N ASN A 123 5.17 4.71 -5.97
CA ASN A 123 6.21 3.90 -6.62
C ASN A 123 7.28 4.76 -7.32
N TYR A 124 6.97 6.02 -7.57
CA TYR A 124 7.86 6.99 -8.21
C TYR A 124 7.66 8.36 -7.58
N ILE A 125 8.78 9.04 -7.31
CA ILE A 125 8.82 10.40 -6.80
C ILE A 125 9.50 11.23 -7.89
N ASP A 126 8.74 12.11 -8.54
CA ASP A 126 9.30 13.06 -9.49
C ASP A 126 9.88 14.23 -8.71
N LEU A 127 11.21 14.30 -8.63
CA LEU A 127 11.90 15.37 -7.92
C LEU A 127 12.42 16.38 -8.94
N ASP A 128 11.56 17.31 -9.33
CA ASP A 128 12.02 18.59 -9.85
C ASP A 128 12.64 19.39 -8.69
N ALA A 129 13.96 19.23 -8.51
CA ALA A 129 14.86 20.18 -7.82
C ALA A 129 14.53 20.60 -6.36
N ASN A 130 14.40 19.65 -5.41
CA ASN A 130 14.34 19.97 -3.96
C ASN A 130 15.33 19.16 -3.12
N ILE A 131 16.61 19.17 -3.50
CA ILE A 131 17.68 18.48 -2.75
C ILE A 131 17.98 19.19 -1.42
N ASP A 132 17.74 20.51 -1.34
CA ASP A 132 18.12 21.35 -0.19
C ASP A 132 16.95 21.65 0.78
N LYS A 133 15.87 20.86 0.73
CA LYS A 133 14.66 21.10 1.53
C LYS A 133 14.40 19.95 2.50
N LEU A 134 13.95 20.30 3.69
CA LEU A 134 13.59 19.37 4.75
C LEU A 134 12.09 19.43 5.03
N PHE A 135 11.50 18.25 5.15
CA PHE A 135 10.20 18.08 5.78
C PHE A 135 10.40 17.84 7.26
N ILE A 136 9.61 18.50 8.10
CA ILE A 136 9.75 18.39 9.55
C ILE A 136 8.39 18.19 10.20
N CYS A 137 8.37 17.23 11.12
CA CYS A 137 7.34 17.10 12.13
C CYS A 137 7.96 17.14 13.51
N THR A 138 7.23 17.63 14.50
CA THR A 138 7.67 17.63 15.90
C THR A 138 6.72 16.86 16.78
N CYS A 139 7.26 16.39 17.90
CA CYS A 139 6.56 15.59 18.87
C CYS A 139 6.82 16.14 20.27
N ASN A 140 5.74 16.45 20.98
CA ASN A 140 5.76 16.97 22.35
C ASN A 140 6.65 18.22 22.50
N ASP A 141 6.71 19.05 21.46
CA ASP A 141 7.50 20.29 21.39
C ASP A 141 8.99 20.10 21.77
N LYS A 142 9.50 18.88 21.62
CA LYS A 142 10.86 18.49 22.00
C LYS A 142 11.54 17.65 20.93
N TYR A 143 10.86 16.62 20.45
CA TYR A 143 11.42 15.72 19.46
C TYR A 143 11.10 16.19 18.05
N ILE A 144 12.01 15.93 17.12
CA ILE A 144 11.95 16.36 15.73
C ILE A 144 12.12 15.13 14.85
N ALA A 145 11.19 14.90 13.94
CA ALA A 145 11.37 14.01 12.81
C ALA A 145 11.85 14.85 11.61
N LYS A 146 13.14 14.72 11.26
CA LYS A 146 13.76 15.35 10.09
C LYS A 146 13.60 14.39 8.91
N ILE A 147 12.82 14.78 7.91
CA ILE A 147 12.46 13.94 6.79
C ILE A 147 13.07 14.52 5.52
N LYS A 148 13.82 13.71 4.77
CA LYS A 148 14.51 14.14 3.54
C LYS A 148 14.33 13.11 2.43
N THR A 149 14.42 13.57 1.19
CA THR A 149 14.56 12.69 0.01
C THR A 149 16.04 12.40 -0.22
N ASP A 150 16.40 11.13 -0.43
CA ASP A 150 17.77 10.76 -0.82
C ASP A 150 17.86 10.51 -2.35
N PRO A 151 18.54 11.39 -3.11
CA PRO A 151 18.69 11.24 -4.55
C PRO A 151 19.44 9.98 -4.99
N GLU A 152 20.30 9.40 -4.15
CA GLU A 152 21.04 8.18 -4.47
C GLU A 152 20.16 6.92 -4.29
N SER A 153 19.38 6.85 -3.21
CA SER A 153 18.36 5.81 -3.02
C SER A 153 17.29 5.80 -4.12
N ILE A 154 16.94 6.95 -4.68
CA ILE A 154 15.98 7.08 -5.79
C ILE A 154 16.57 6.55 -7.13
N LYS A 155 17.90 6.60 -7.29
CA LYS A 155 18.60 6.09 -8.49
C LYS A 155 18.89 4.60 -8.41
N ALA A 156 19.06 4.03 -7.21
CA ALA A 156 19.45 2.63 -6.99
C ALA A 156 18.32 1.60 -7.18
N GLU A 157 17.04 1.99 -7.14
CA GLU A 157 15.90 1.07 -7.39
C GLU A 157 15.34 1.13 -8.83
N ASN A 158 15.96 1.87 -9.75
CA ASN A 158 15.56 1.93 -11.17
C ASN A 158 16.05 0.73 -12.03
N LYS A 159 16.19 -0.44 -11.42
CA LYS A 159 16.36 -1.72 -12.13
C LYS A 159 15.56 -2.81 -11.42
N HIS A 160 14.26 -2.89 -11.72
CA HIS A 160 13.51 -4.12 -12.01
C HIS A 160 12.02 -3.78 -12.26
N LYS A 161 11.55 -3.97 -13.50
CA LYS A 161 10.13 -3.92 -13.86
C LYS A 161 9.43 -5.19 -13.35
N THR A 162 8.54 -5.06 -12.36
CA THR A 162 7.39 -5.95 -12.15
C THR A 162 6.18 -5.08 -11.79
N GLU A 163 5.20 -4.98 -12.70
CA GLU A 163 3.98 -4.20 -12.47
C GLU A 163 3.07 -4.91 -11.46
N THR A 164 3.16 -4.48 -10.21
CA THR A 164 2.24 -4.89 -9.14
C THR A 164 1.13 -3.83 -9.00
N ARG A 165 -0.14 -4.26 -9.03
CA ARG A 165 -1.34 -3.44 -8.88
C ARG A 165 -2.14 -3.89 -7.64
N TYR A 166 -2.85 -2.97 -6.99
CA TYR A 166 -3.76 -3.31 -5.88
C TYR A 166 -5.22 -3.14 -6.33
N CYS A 167 -6.10 -4.01 -5.84
CA CYS A 167 -7.52 -3.90 -6.10
C CYS A 167 -8.12 -2.75 -5.30
N GLU A 168 -9.05 -2.00 -5.90
CA GLU A 168 -9.72 -0.88 -5.25
C GLU A 168 -10.62 -1.38 -4.13
N TYR A 169 -10.55 -0.78 -2.93
CA TYR A 169 -11.37 -1.20 -1.79
C TYR A 169 -12.35 -0.10 -1.37
N ASP A 170 -13.64 -0.44 -1.42
CA ASP A 170 -14.75 0.36 -0.90
C ASP A 170 -15.00 0.00 0.56
N TYR A 171 -14.55 0.88 1.47
CA TYR A 171 -14.68 0.69 2.91
C TYR A 171 -16.11 0.77 3.43
N ILE A 172 -17.00 1.47 2.73
CA ILE A 172 -18.40 1.66 3.16
C ILE A 172 -19.16 0.36 2.91
N ASN A 173 -19.02 -0.19 1.70
CA ASN A 173 -19.74 -1.39 1.29
C ASN A 173 -18.95 -2.70 1.54
N LYS A 174 -17.70 -2.59 1.99
CA LYS A 174 -16.75 -3.70 2.19
C LYS A 174 -16.53 -4.52 0.93
N ILE A 175 -16.21 -3.84 -0.17
CA ILE A 175 -16.04 -4.45 -1.48
C ILE A 175 -14.64 -4.18 -2.00
N SER A 176 -13.88 -5.23 -2.31
CA SER A 176 -12.66 -5.12 -3.11
C SER A 176 -12.98 -5.39 -4.59
N ARG A 177 -12.56 -4.50 -5.49
CA ARG A 177 -12.77 -4.59 -6.94
C ARG A 177 -11.44 -4.67 -7.66
N CYS A 178 -11.22 -5.78 -8.37
CA CYS A 178 -10.07 -5.97 -9.25
C CYS A 178 -10.55 -5.85 -10.69
N ASN A 179 -10.23 -4.74 -11.37
CA ASN A 179 -10.45 -4.60 -12.80
C ASN A 179 -9.18 -5.04 -13.54
N ILE A 180 -9.11 -6.31 -13.94
CA ILE A 180 -7.90 -6.84 -14.58
C ILE A 180 -7.86 -6.58 -16.09
N MET A 181 -8.95 -6.04 -16.67
CA MET A 181 -9.05 -5.72 -18.10
C MET A 181 -7.90 -4.84 -18.58
N GLU A 182 -7.57 -3.80 -17.81
CA GLU A 182 -6.50 -2.86 -18.16
C GLU A 182 -5.13 -3.54 -18.26
N GLY A 183 -4.86 -4.54 -17.42
CA GLY A 183 -3.64 -5.34 -17.50
C GLY A 183 -3.67 -6.43 -18.58
N MET A 184 -4.85 -6.78 -19.09
CA MET A 184 -5.02 -7.79 -20.13
C MET A 184 -5.11 -7.18 -21.54
N GLU A 185 -5.48 -5.90 -21.67
CA GLU A 185 -5.64 -5.14 -22.93
C GLU A 185 -4.35 -4.47 -23.44
N THR A 186 -3.24 -4.54 -22.69
CA THR A 186 -1.98 -3.89 -23.09
C THR A 186 -1.37 -4.52 -24.34
N ASN A 187 -1.54 -3.84 -25.49
CA ASN A 187 -0.78 -4.05 -26.72
C ASN A 187 0.69 -3.65 -26.47
N VAL A 188 1.52 -4.59 -26.00
CA VAL A 188 2.94 -4.33 -25.80
C VAL A 188 3.71 -4.98 -26.93
N SER A 189 4.15 -4.15 -27.86
CA SER A 189 5.13 -4.42 -28.90
C SER A 189 6.56 -4.67 -28.37
N ASP A 190 6.72 -5.20 -27.16
CA ASP A 190 8.00 -5.59 -26.59
C ASP A 190 7.91 -7.03 -26.08
N ILE A 191 8.81 -7.86 -26.61
CA ILE A 191 8.94 -9.30 -26.42
C ILE A 191 9.45 -9.61 -25.00
N ASN A 192 8.68 -9.28 -23.97
CA ASN A 192 8.85 -9.78 -22.60
C ASN A 192 7.48 -9.85 -21.93
N SER A 193 6.98 -11.07 -21.74
CA SER A 193 5.67 -11.38 -21.16
C SER A 193 5.48 -10.72 -19.79
N ALA A 194 4.80 -9.57 -19.74
CA ALA A 194 4.45 -8.92 -18.48
C ALA A 194 3.43 -9.77 -17.72
N VAL A 195 3.85 -10.28 -16.55
CA VAL A 195 2.94 -10.81 -15.53
C VAL A 195 2.51 -9.61 -14.70
N ILE A 196 1.21 -9.34 -14.66
CA ILE A 196 0.64 -8.27 -13.83
C ILE A 196 0.01 -8.93 -12.61
N THR A 197 0.47 -8.53 -11.43
CA THR A 197 0.01 -9.12 -10.18
C THR A 197 -0.93 -8.16 -9.48
N TYR A 198 -2.13 -8.63 -9.13
CA TYR A 198 -3.15 -7.89 -8.39
C TYR A 198 -3.20 -8.38 -6.95
N TYR A 199 -3.25 -7.46 -5.98
CA TYR A 199 -3.38 -7.83 -4.56
C TYR A 199 -4.70 -7.33 -3.98
N SER A 200 -5.36 -8.18 -3.18
CA SER A 200 -6.55 -7.83 -2.40
C SER A 200 -6.40 -8.38 -0.99
N SER A 201 -6.76 -7.60 0.02
CA SER A 201 -6.79 -8.03 1.42
C SER A 201 -8.24 -7.99 1.90
N LEU A 202 -8.76 -9.12 2.36
CA LEU A 202 -10.18 -9.30 2.66
C LEU A 202 -10.40 -9.81 4.08
N SER A 203 -11.42 -9.29 4.74
CA SER A 203 -11.85 -9.68 6.09
C SER A 203 -13.25 -10.31 6.08
N ARG A 204 -13.71 -10.76 7.24
CA ARG A 204 -15.07 -11.32 7.41
C ARG A 204 -16.13 -10.40 6.81
N TRP A 205 -17.07 -10.97 6.07
CA TRP A 205 -18.11 -10.26 5.31
C TRP A 205 -17.62 -9.40 4.14
N ASP A 206 -16.33 -9.37 3.83
CA ASP A 206 -15.90 -8.62 2.65
C ASP A 206 -16.34 -9.35 1.38
N ARG A 207 -16.50 -8.56 0.31
CA ARG A 207 -16.84 -9.06 -1.01
C ARG A 207 -15.72 -8.72 -1.98
N LEU A 208 -15.15 -9.73 -2.61
CA LEU A 208 -14.23 -9.56 -3.73
C LEU A 208 -15.01 -9.62 -5.04
N ILE A 209 -14.75 -8.68 -5.94
CA ILE A 209 -15.32 -8.64 -7.28
C ILE A 209 -14.16 -8.56 -8.28
N ILE A 210 -14.05 -9.54 -9.16
CA ILE A 210 -13.07 -9.56 -10.25
C ILE A 210 -13.81 -9.48 -11.57
N LYS A 211 -13.45 -8.51 -12.42
CA LYS A 211 -14.00 -8.39 -13.78
C LYS A 211 -12.94 -8.79 -14.80
N TYR A 212 -13.28 -9.74 -15.66
CA TYR A 212 -12.36 -10.29 -16.66
C TYR A 212 -13.07 -10.66 -17.98
N PRO A 213 -12.34 -10.74 -19.11
CA PRO A 213 -12.94 -11.01 -20.40
C PRO A 213 -13.21 -12.49 -20.62
N THR A 214 -14.16 -12.80 -21.50
CA THR A 214 -14.37 -14.16 -22.00
C THR A 214 -13.65 -14.37 -23.32
N SER A 215 -13.46 -15.65 -23.70
CA SER A 215 -12.95 -16.03 -25.02
C SER A 215 -13.85 -15.60 -26.20
N ASN A 216 -15.07 -15.12 -25.92
CA ASN A 216 -15.96 -14.56 -26.93
C ASN A 216 -15.75 -13.05 -27.15
N LYS A 217 -14.81 -12.42 -26.47
CA LYS A 217 -14.46 -11.00 -26.65
C LYS A 217 -13.31 -10.89 -27.65
N PHE A 218 -13.41 -9.94 -28.57
CA PHE A 218 -12.35 -9.61 -29.54
C PHE A 218 -11.02 -9.30 -28.83
N LEU A 219 -9.90 -9.87 -29.31
CA LEU A 219 -8.54 -9.84 -28.70
C LEU A 219 -8.34 -10.72 -27.45
N PHE A 220 -9.31 -11.59 -27.14
CA PHE A 220 -9.27 -12.50 -25.99
C PHE A 220 -9.64 -13.94 -26.36
N GLU A 221 -9.65 -14.29 -27.64
CA GLU A 221 -10.13 -15.57 -28.18
C GLU A 221 -9.37 -16.78 -27.59
N SER A 222 -8.07 -16.62 -27.38
CA SER A 222 -7.18 -17.63 -26.76
C SER A 222 -7.02 -17.42 -25.24
N SER A 223 -7.83 -16.55 -24.62
CA SER A 223 -7.75 -16.32 -23.18
C SER A 223 -8.30 -17.50 -22.39
N PHE A 224 -7.66 -17.82 -21.27
CA PHE A 224 -8.14 -18.83 -20.34
C PHE A 224 -7.92 -18.40 -18.89
N VAL A 225 -8.60 -19.11 -17.99
CA VAL A 225 -8.52 -18.88 -16.56
C VAL A 225 -8.07 -20.14 -15.87
N ASN A 226 -7.15 -20.02 -14.93
CA ASN A 226 -6.62 -21.13 -14.15
C ASN A 226 -6.95 -20.90 -12.65
N PRO A 227 -7.69 -21.82 -12.01
CA PRO A 227 -8.23 -23.07 -12.57
C PRO A 227 -9.43 -22.88 -13.51
N PHE A 228 -9.63 -23.82 -14.44
CA PHE A 228 -10.71 -23.81 -15.46
C PHE A 228 -12.15 -23.89 -14.90
N ASN A 229 -12.32 -23.97 -13.57
CA ASN A 229 -13.62 -23.92 -12.89
C ASN A 229 -13.58 -22.97 -11.67
N LEU A 230 -13.52 -21.66 -11.94
CA LEU A 230 -13.50 -20.65 -10.87
C LEU A 230 -14.71 -20.64 -9.96
N LYS A 231 -15.86 -21.22 -10.35
CA LYS A 231 -17.05 -21.22 -9.50
C LYS A 231 -16.82 -21.95 -8.18
N GLU A 232 -15.84 -22.85 -8.16
CA GLU A 232 -15.62 -23.77 -7.05
C GLU A 232 -14.15 -23.89 -6.67
N LYS A 233 -13.20 -23.59 -7.57
CA LYS A 233 -11.78 -23.82 -7.35
C LYS A 233 -10.93 -22.56 -7.43
N VAL A 234 -9.87 -22.56 -6.63
CA VAL A 234 -8.80 -21.55 -6.62
C VAL A 234 -7.44 -22.26 -6.59
N LEU A 235 -6.35 -21.55 -6.85
CA LEU A 235 -4.99 -22.08 -6.68
C LEU A 235 -4.54 -21.89 -5.24
N TYR A 236 -4.58 -22.96 -4.44
CA TYR A 236 -4.04 -23.00 -3.09
C TYR A 236 -2.73 -23.78 -3.11
N ASN A 237 -1.62 -23.18 -2.68
CA ASN A 237 -0.27 -23.75 -2.83
C ASN A 237 0.03 -24.21 -4.28
N ASN A 238 -0.38 -23.40 -5.27
CA ASN A 238 -0.27 -23.67 -6.70
C ASN A 238 -1.02 -24.91 -7.20
N MET A 239 -1.96 -25.45 -6.41
CA MET A 239 -2.82 -26.58 -6.82
C MET A 239 -4.29 -26.15 -6.88
N PRO A 240 -5.04 -26.54 -7.94
CA PRO A 240 -6.49 -26.36 -7.99
C PRO A 240 -7.19 -27.05 -6.82
N THR A 241 -7.72 -26.24 -5.90
CA THR A 241 -8.33 -26.69 -4.64
C THR A 241 -9.73 -26.10 -4.53
N TYR A 242 -10.70 -26.85 -4.01
CA TYR A 242 -12.05 -26.33 -3.78
C TYR A 242 -12.02 -25.23 -2.72
N ILE A 243 -12.74 -24.13 -2.96
CA ILE A 243 -12.74 -23.02 -2.02
C ILE A 243 -13.35 -23.43 -0.67
N ASP A 244 -14.35 -24.31 -0.68
CA ASP A 244 -15.07 -24.72 0.53
C ASP A 244 -14.17 -25.57 1.46
N ASP A 245 -13.18 -26.27 0.89
CA ASP A 245 -12.19 -27.05 1.65
C ASP A 245 -11.24 -26.14 2.45
N ILE A 246 -10.94 -24.96 1.94
CA ILE A 246 -9.99 -24.00 2.56
C ILE A 246 -10.68 -22.86 3.29
N LEU A 247 -11.86 -22.44 2.83
CA LEU A 247 -12.68 -21.34 3.35
C LEU A 247 -14.16 -21.77 3.41
N PRO A 248 -14.54 -22.63 4.38
CA PRO A 248 -15.90 -23.15 4.48
C PRO A 248 -16.94 -22.04 4.64
N GLY A 249 -18.04 -22.13 3.88
CA GLY A 249 -19.13 -21.16 3.93
C GLY A 249 -18.89 -19.87 3.13
N ALA A 250 -17.82 -19.83 2.33
CA ALA A 250 -17.67 -18.82 1.28
C ALA A 250 -18.79 -18.93 0.25
N ILE A 251 -19.27 -17.79 -0.25
CA ILE A 251 -20.31 -17.75 -1.30
C ILE A 251 -19.68 -17.20 -2.57
N ILE A 252 -19.70 -18.01 -3.63
CA ILE A 252 -19.26 -17.62 -4.96
C ILE A 252 -20.46 -17.42 -5.88
N TYR A 253 -20.43 -16.34 -6.67
CA TYR A 253 -21.34 -16.19 -7.80
C TYR A 253 -20.62 -15.55 -8.99
N ASN A 254 -21.01 -15.96 -10.20
CA ASN A 254 -20.50 -15.38 -11.44
C ASN A 254 -21.66 -14.78 -12.22
N LYS A 255 -21.49 -13.54 -12.70
CA LYS A 255 -22.43 -12.88 -13.59
C LYS A 255 -21.78 -12.66 -14.94
N TYR A 256 -22.38 -13.22 -15.99
CA TYR A 256 -21.96 -12.97 -17.37
C TYR A 256 -22.74 -11.79 -17.96
N ASP A 257 -22.03 -10.87 -18.59
CA ASP A 257 -22.62 -9.78 -19.37
C ASP A 257 -22.47 -10.07 -20.87
N ALA A 258 -23.58 -10.41 -21.51
CA ALA A 258 -23.63 -10.77 -22.92
C ALA A 258 -23.30 -9.60 -23.88
N ARG A 259 -23.43 -8.34 -23.44
CA ARG A 259 -23.13 -7.15 -24.25
C ARG A 259 -21.64 -6.87 -24.27
N THR A 260 -21.01 -6.85 -23.09
CA THR A 260 -19.58 -6.54 -22.94
C THR A 260 -18.68 -7.77 -23.08
N LYS A 261 -19.26 -8.98 -23.08
CA LYS A 261 -18.58 -10.29 -23.10
C LYS A 261 -17.65 -10.47 -21.90
N LEU A 262 -17.99 -9.89 -20.76
CA LEU A 262 -17.23 -9.96 -19.52
C LEU A 262 -17.90 -10.89 -18.51
N ILE A 263 -17.09 -11.48 -17.63
CA ILE A 263 -17.56 -12.15 -16.42
C ILE A 263 -17.18 -11.29 -15.21
N GLU A 264 -18.15 -11.12 -14.30
CA GLU A 264 -17.94 -10.62 -12.96
C GLU A 264 -17.95 -11.82 -12.00
N TYR A 265 -16.76 -12.22 -11.54
CA TYR A 265 -16.60 -13.21 -10.47
C TYR A 265 -16.74 -12.51 -9.12
N THR A 266 -17.55 -13.06 -8.24
CA THR A 266 -17.70 -12.53 -6.89
C THR A 266 -17.52 -13.61 -5.84
N LEU A 267 -16.73 -13.28 -4.83
CA LEU A 267 -16.50 -14.08 -3.64
C LEU A 267 -16.89 -13.30 -2.39
N ARG A 268 -17.78 -13.86 -1.57
CA ARG A 268 -18.13 -13.35 -0.25
C ARG A 268 -17.40 -14.15 0.82
N ILE A 269 -16.67 -13.45 1.68
CA ILE A 269 -15.97 -14.07 2.82
C ILE A 269 -16.99 -14.37 3.93
N PRO A 270 -16.96 -15.59 4.51
CA PRO A 270 -17.85 -15.96 5.60
C PRO A 270 -17.62 -15.10 6.87
N PRO A 271 -18.59 -15.06 7.80
CA PRO A 271 -18.46 -14.36 9.07
C PRO A 271 -17.33 -14.91 9.96
N TYR A 272 -17.01 -16.18 9.80
CA TYR A 272 -16.00 -16.91 10.58
C TYR A 272 -14.92 -17.47 9.66
N VAL A 273 -13.67 -17.13 9.94
CA VAL A 273 -12.49 -17.60 9.19
C VAL A 273 -11.49 -18.14 10.23
N PRO A 274 -11.32 -19.47 10.34
CA PRO A 274 -10.58 -20.07 11.47
C PRO A 274 -9.06 -19.91 11.38
N LYS A 275 -8.52 -19.69 10.18
CA LYS A 275 -7.07 -19.58 9.93
C LYS A 275 -6.79 -18.66 8.75
N HIS A 276 -5.56 -18.15 8.69
CA HIS A 276 -5.07 -17.44 7.50
C HIS A 276 -5.08 -18.36 6.28
N ILE A 277 -5.54 -17.82 5.15
CA ILE A 277 -5.66 -18.53 3.88
C ILE A 277 -5.14 -17.59 2.79
N GLN A 278 -4.23 -18.09 1.97
CA GLN A 278 -3.74 -17.42 0.77
C GLN A 278 -3.97 -18.33 -0.43
N PHE A 279 -4.64 -17.82 -1.45
CA PHE A 279 -4.83 -18.49 -2.72
C PHE A 279 -4.70 -17.47 -3.84
N SER A 280 -4.62 -17.97 -5.08
CA SER A 280 -4.60 -17.14 -6.27
C SER A 280 -5.56 -17.62 -7.35
N ILE A 281 -5.82 -16.72 -8.29
CA ILE A 281 -6.51 -16.99 -9.54
C ILE A 281 -5.69 -16.37 -10.67
N GLU A 282 -5.51 -17.11 -11.75
CA GLU A 282 -4.69 -16.73 -12.89
C GLU A 282 -5.55 -16.52 -14.15
N PHE A 283 -5.34 -15.41 -14.85
CA PHE A 283 -6.04 -15.04 -16.08
C PHE A 283 -5.01 -14.85 -17.20
N ASN A 284 -5.00 -15.74 -18.20
CA ASN A 284 -3.98 -15.76 -19.22
C ASN A 284 -4.56 -15.36 -20.58
N ASN A 285 -3.98 -14.35 -21.21
CA ASN A 285 -4.22 -13.89 -22.58
C ASN A 285 -2.91 -13.78 -23.37
N ARG A 286 -1.99 -14.74 -23.21
CA ARG A 286 -0.65 -14.71 -23.86
C ARG A 286 -0.65 -15.25 -25.29
N TYR A 287 -1.74 -15.87 -25.74
CA TYR A 287 -1.82 -16.60 -27.00
C TYR A 287 -2.77 -15.95 -28.04
N THR A 288 -3.15 -14.69 -27.81
CA THR A 288 -3.86 -13.82 -28.77
C THR A 288 -2.87 -12.91 -29.48
#